data_AF-A0A538ILF5-F1
#
_entry.id   AF-A0A538ILF5-F1
#
_cell.length_a   1.000
_cell.length_b   1.000
_cell.length_c   1.000
_cell.angle_alpha   90.00
_cell.angle_beta   90.00
_cell.angle_gamma   90.00
#
_symmetry.space_group_name_H-M   'P 1'
#
loop_
_entity.id
_entity.type
_entity.pdbx_description
1 polymer ?
#
loop_
_entity_poly.entity_id
_entity_poly.type
_entity_poly.pdbx_seq_one_letter_code
_entity_poly.pdbx_strand_id
1 'polypeptide(L)' 'AYENTGGHQSASVALLDASRSGVVLSAIQGRDYARIYVKELDEGRAAISLSPEEQEAVERAMKSQ' A
#
# COMPACT_ATOMS: atom_id res chain seq x y z
N ALA A 1 -13.11 -27.71 -3.80
CA ALA A 1 -12.99 -26.58 -2.84
C ALA A 1 -12.06 -25.57 -3.49
N TYR A 2 -12.43 -24.30 -3.57
CA TYR A 2 -11.72 -23.30 -4.38
C TYR A 2 -10.24 -23.18 -3.98
N GLU A 3 -9.33 -23.67 -4.84
CA GLU A 3 -7.88 -23.74 -4.61
C GLU A 3 -7.15 -22.39 -4.73
N ASN A 4 -7.86 -21.26 -4.85
CA ASN A 4 -7.23 -19.95 -5.13
C ASN A 4 -7.54 -18.84 -4.12
N THR A 5 -8.26 -19.10 -3.03
CA THR A 5 -8.70 -18.01 -2.13
C THR A 5 -7.66 -17.61 -1.07
N GLY A 6 -6.56 -18.35 -0.92
CA GLY A 6 -5.53 -18.07 0.09
C GLY A 6 -4.47 -17.03 -0.32
N GLY A 7 -4.33 -16.74 -1.61
CA GLY A 7 -3.16 -16.02 -2.15
C GLY A 7 -3.21 -14.49 -2.10
N HIS A 8 -4.35 -13.87 -1.80
CA HIS A 8 -4.54 -12.41 -1.94
C HIS A 8 -5.14 -11.77 -0.68
N GLN A 9 -4.70 -12.17 0.52
CA GLN A 9 -5.09 -11.45 1.73
C GLN A 9 -4.18 -10.25 2.06
N SER A 10 -3.08 -10.09 1.34
CA SER A 10 -2.24 -8.90 1.43
C SER A 10 -2.82 -7.76 0.61
N ALA A 11 -2.70 -6.53 1.09
CA ALA A 11 -3.24 -5.35 0.45
C ALA A 11 -2.39 -4.11 0.74
N SER A 12 -2.34 -3.20 -0.23
CA SER A 12 -1.70 -1.89 -0.10
C SER A 12 -2.72 -0.78 -0.31
N VAL A 13 -2.68 0.25 0.54
CA VAL A 13 -3.59 1.40 0.50
C VAL A 13 -2.79 2.67 0.69
N ALA A 14 -2.99 3.66 -0.19
CA ALA A 14 -2.43 4.99 -0.03
C ALA A 14 -3.52 5.98 0.40
N LEU A 15 -3.21 6.78 1.41
CA LEU A 15 -4.04 7.86 1.93
C LEU A 15 -3.22 9.14 1.85
N LEU A 16 -3.62 10.03 0.93
CA LEU A 16 -2.90 11.25 0.62
C LEU A 16 -3.82 12.46 0.74
N ASP A 17 -3.28 13.57 1.21
CA ASP A 17 -3.94 14.87 1.25
C ASP A 17 -3.79 15.63 -0.09
N ALA A 18 -4.33 16.85 -0.14
CA ALA A 18 -4.30 17.71 -1.32
C ALA A 18 -2.88 18.15 -1.74
N SER A 19 -1.92 18.14 -0.81
CA SER A 19 -0.50 18.36 -1.11
C SER A 19 0.21 17.10 -1.58
N ARG A 20 -0.50 15.97 -1.75
CA ARG A 20 0.05 14.66 -2.11
C ARG A 20 0.97 14.07 -1.04
N SER A 21 0.87 14.58 0.20
CA SER A 21 1.56 14.04 1.36
C SER A 21 0.64 13.12 2.13
N GLY A 22 1.21 12.17 2.87
CA GLY A 22 0.43 11.20 3.64
C GLY A 22 1.17 9.89 3.82
N VAL A 23 0.44 8.78 3.74
CA VAL A 23 1.00 7.45 4.02
C VAL A 23 0.53 6.41 3.02
N VAL A 24 1.40 5.44 2.74
CA VAL A 24 1.04 4.16 2.14
C VAL A 24 1.19 3.07 3.19
N LEU A 25 0.16 2.25 3.34
CA LEU A 25 0.08 1.14 4.28
C LEU A 25 0.01 -0.17 3.52
N SER A 26 0.84 -1.13 3.91
CA SER A 26 0.86 -2.48 3.37
C SER A 26 0.56 -3.48 4.47
N ALA A 27 -0.54 -4.20 4.33
CA ALA A 27 -0.87 -5.34 5.16
C ALA A 27 -0.40 -6.61 4.44
N ILE A 28 0.54 -7.34 5.04
CA ILE A 28 1.05 -8.61 4.52
C ILE A 28 0.59 -9.73 5.45
N GLN A 29 -0.24 -10.62 4.91
CA GLN A 29 -0.75 -11.77 5.65
C GLN A 29 0.17 -12.97 5.43
N GLY A 30 0.77 -13.45 6.51
CA GLY A 30 1.41 -14.76 6.59
C GLY A 30 0.44 -15.79 7.19
N ARG A 31 0.85 -17.06 7.22
CA ARG A 31 0.01 -18.14 7.75
C ARG A 31 -0.36 -17.96 9.23
N ASP A 32 0.59 -17.49 10.03
CA ASP A 32 0.47 -17.39 11.49
C ASP A 32 0.67 -15.95 12.01
N TYR A 33 0.79 -14.97 11.11
CA TYR A 33 1.04 -13.58 11.47
C TYR A 33 0.47 -12.63 10.43
N ALA A 34 0.20 -11.41 10.87
CA ALA A 34 -0.02 -10.26 10.01
C ALA A 34 1.09 -9.25 10.26
N ARG A 35 1.71 -8.73 9.20
CA ARG A 35 2.62 -7.58 9.30
C ARG A 35 2.01 -6.38 8.63
N ILE A 36 2.12 -5.23 9.29
CA ILE A 36 1.69 -3.95 8.73
C ILE A 36 2.95 -3.11 8.59
N TYR A 37 3.16 -2.59 7.39
CA TYR A 37 4.19 -1.61 7.08
C TYR A 37 3.51 -0.31 6.74
N VAL A 38 4.12 0.79 7.19
CA VAL A 38 3.67 2.15 6.87
C VAL A 38 4.88 2.92 6.37
N LYS A 39 4.71 3.58 5.24
CA LYS A 39 5.72 4.46 4.65
C LYS A 39 5.08 5.82 4.43
N GLU A 40 5.80 6.86 4.82
CA GLU A 40 5.36 8.24 4.62
C GLU A 40 5.68 8.70 3.19
N LEU A 41 4.80 9.52 2.65
CA LEU A 41 5.01 10.28 1.42
C LEU A 41 4.99 11.76 1.74
N ASP A 42 5.98 12.47 1.20
CA ASP A 42 6.04 13.93 1.24
C ASP A 42 6.01 14.45 -0.20
N GLU A 43 4.99 15.26 -0.52
CA GLU A 43 4.72 15.81 -1.85
C GLU A 43 4.79 14.74 -2.96
N GLY A 44 4.25 13.56 -2.67
CA GLY A 44 4.21 12.40 -3.57
C GLY A 44 5.52 11.61 -3.70
N ARG A 45 6.49 11.84 -2.81
CA ARG A 45 7.76 11.11 -2.78
C ARG A 45 7.88 10.32 -1.49
N ALA A 46 8.16 9.03 -1.62
CA ALA A 46 8.51 8.19 -0.47
C ALA A 46 10.01 8.33 -0.15
N ALA A 47 10.35 8.38 1.13
CA ALA A 47 11.75 8.42 1.59
C ALA A 47 12.51 7.11 1.30
N ILE A 48 11.78 6.00 1.11
CA ILE A 48 12.33 4.69 0.78
C ILE A 48 11.57 4.09 -0.40
N SER A 49 12.20 3.15 -1.11
CA SER A 49 11.57 2.48 -2.24
C SER A 49 10.27 1.78 -1.85
N LEU A 50 9.25 1.98 -2.69
CA LEU A 50 7.96 1.33 -2.57
C LEU A 50 7.99 -0.04 -3.28
N SER A 51 7.21 -1.00 -2.78
CA SER A 51 6.93 -2.22 -3.55
C SER A 51 6.06 -1.87 -4.77
N PRO A 52 5.96 -2.76 -5.77
CA PRO A 52 5.08 -2.55 -6.91
C PRO A 52 3.62 -2.26 -6.51
N GLU A 53 3.10 -2.98 -5.52
CA GLU A 53 1.72 -2.85 -5.03
C GLU A 53 1.51 -1.52 -4.27
N GLU A 54 2.49 -1.09 -3.48
CA GLU A 54 2.48 0.21 -2.82
C GLU A 54 2.52 1.36 -3.83
N GLN A 55 3.39 1.23 -4.83
CA GLN A 55 3.54 2.20 -5.91
C GLN A 55 2.22 2.34 -6.69
N GLU A 56 1.56 1.23 -7.04
CA GLU A 56 0.27 1.26 -7.71
C GLU A 56 -0.81 1.95 -6.85
N ALA A 57 -0.86 1.65 -5.54
CA ALA A 57 -1.80 2.28 -4.63
C ALA A 57 -1.61 3.80 -4.56
N VAL A 58 -0.35 4.26 -4.46
CA VAL A 58 0.01 5.68 -4.50
C VAL A 58 -0.43 6.31 -5.82
N GLU A 59 -0.09 5.71 -6.96
CA GLU A 59 -0.47 6.23 -8.27
C GLU A 59 -1.98 6.35 -8.46
N ARG A 60 -2.75 5.38 -7.94
CA ARG A 60 -4.21 5.44 -7.97
C ARG A 60 -4.75 6.58 -7.11
N ALA A 61 -4.21 6.78 -5.92
CA ALA A 61 -4.59 7.90 -5.06
C ALA A 61 -4.28 9.25 -5.72
N MET A 62 -3.13 9.38 -6.38
CA MET A 62 -2.74 10.60 -7.11
C MET A 62 -3.64 10.93 -8.30
N LYS A 63 -4.18 9.91 -8.98
CA LYS A 63 -5.08 10.07 -10.14
C LYS A 63 -6.52 10.41 -9.75
N SER A 64 -6.87 10.20 -8.48
CA SER A 64 -8.25 10.33 -7.98
C SER A 64 -8.52 11.69 -7.31
N GLN A 65 -7.53 12.59 -7.29
CA GLN A 65 -7.66 13.98 -6.82
C GLN A 65 -7.81 14.95 -7.99
#